data_AF-T0RE82-F1
#
_entry.id   AF-T0RE82-F1
#
_cell.length_a   1.000
_cell.length_b   1.000
_cell.length_c   1.000
_cell.angle_alpha   90.00
_cell.angle_beta   90.00
_cell.angle_gamma   90.00
#
_symmetry.space_group_name_H-M   'P 1'
#
loop_
_entity.id
_entity.type
_entity.pdbx_description
1 polymer ?
#
loop_
_entity_poly.entity_id
_entity_poly.type
_entity_poly.pdbx_seq_one_letter_code
_entity_poly.pdbx_strand_id
1 'polypeptide(L)'
;MKTILSIALIALSLGNTHAGNGVERGRIIVSNNFDMKPVIANYLESKLSTCSLGVRGESFKVDSLSIKKDRVDQGIVDLYYKMDVTHLDQNGISINKLSVEIEDSDYSNWRRYEEKLSFEILNDENNHCL
;
A
#
# COMPACT_ATOMS: atom_id res chain seq x y z
N MET A 1 15.78 -67.83 -29.55
CA MET A 1 16.82 -67.50 -28.56
C MET A 1 16.98 -66.00 -28.48
N LYS A 2 16.86 -65.44 -27.26
CA LYS A 2 17.40 -64.15 -26.77
C LYS A 2 17.31 -62.94 -27.71
N THR A 3 16.46 -61.97 -27.36
CA THR A 3 16.93 -60.71 -26.76
C THR A 3 15.74 -59.89 -26.24
N ILE A 4 15.74 -59.69 -24.93
CA ILE A 4 14.95 -58.67 -24.24
C ILE A 4 15.70 -57.36 -24.48
N LEU A 5 15.06 -56.37 -25.11
CA LEU A 5 15.60 -55.02 -25.17
C LEU A 5 14.62 -54.07 -24.48
N SER A 6 14.88 -53.86 -23.19
CA SER A 6 14.28 -52.82 -22.38
C SER A 6 14.70 -51.46 -22.94
N ILE A 7 13.77 -50.70 -23.50
CA ILE A 7 14.02 -49.29 -23.84
C ILE A 7 13.45 -48.44 -22.70
N ALA A 8 14.38 -47.74 -22.07
CA ALA A 8 14.18 -46.90 -20.91
C ALA A 8 13.29 -45.68 -21.21
N LEU A 9 12.54 -45.33 -20.18
CA LEU A 9 11.70 -44.15 -20.02
C LEU A 9 12.56 -42.87 -20.14
N ILE A 10 12.31 -42.04 -21.15
CA ILE A 10 12.75 -40.64 -21.16
C ILE A 10 11.49 -39.79 -21.06
N ALA A 11 11.13 -39.42 -19.83
CA ALA A 11 10.17 -38.36 -19.58
C ALA A 11 10.84 -37.02 -19.90
N LEU A 12 10.64 -36.53 -21.13
CA LEU A 12 10.93 -35.15 -21.49
C LEU A 12 9.90 -34.26 -20.81
N SER A 13 10.21 -33.80 -19.59
CA SER A 13 9.53 -32.67 -18.98
C SER A 13 9.90 -31.42 -19.78
N LEU A 14 9.14 -31.14 -20.84
CA LEU A 14 9.07 -29.81 -21.45
C LEU A 14 8.47 -28.88 -20.39
N GLY A 15 9.33 -28.33 -19.56
CA GLY A 15 8.99 -27.19 -18.72
C GLY A 15 8.60 -26.05 -19.64
N ASN A 16 7.31 -25.80 -19.76
CA ASN A 16 6.82 -24.50 -20.20
C ASN A 16 7.24 -23.51 -19.11
N THR A 17 8.45 -22.95 -19.26
CA THR A 17 8.82 -21.72 -18.59
C THR A 17 7.82 -20.67 -19.07
N HIS A 18 6.79 -20.42 -18.26
CA HIS A 18 6.02 -19.20 -18.34
C HIS A 18 6.99 -18.06 -18.03
N ALA A 19 7.65 -17.54 -19.07
CA ALA A 19 8.26 -16.23 -19.02
C ALA A 19 7.12 -15.27 -18.67
N GLY A 20 7.13 -14.76 -17.44
CA GLY A 20 6.12 -13.84 -16.96
C GLY A 20 5.98 -12.68 -17.93
N ASN A 21 4.75 -12.36 -18.31
CA ASN A 21 4.45 -11.16 -19.09
C ASN A 21 5.08 -9.97 -18.38
N GLY A 22 6.15 -9.42 -18.95
CA GLY A 22 6.82 -8.25 -18.40
C GLY A 22 5.80 -7.12 -18.27
N VAL A 23 5.57 -6.65 -17.06
CA VAL A 23 4.81 -5.42 -16.83
C VAL A 23 5.67 -4.24 -17.25
N GLU A 24 5.17 -3.40 -18.16
CA GLU A 24 5.82 -2.14 -18.54
C GLU A 24 5.98 -1.26 -17.30
N ARG A 25 7.22 -0.86 -16.99
CA ARG A 25 7.56 -0.10 -15.80
C ARG A 25 7.77 1.38 -16.15
N GLY A 26 6.83 2.25 -15.75
CA GLY A 26 7.00 3.70 -15.80
C GLY A 26 7.66 4.25 -14.53
N ARG A 27 8.67 5.12 -14.67
CA ARG A 27 9.34 5.78 -13.53
C ARG A 27 8.85 7.22 -13.41
N ILE A 28 8.28 7.59 -12.27
CA ILE A 28 8.03 8.99 -11.92
C ILE A 28 9.28 9.50 -11.20
N ILE A 29 9.98 10.46 -11.81
CA ILE A 29 11.12 11.12 -11.16
C ILE A 29 10.57 12.31 -10.39
N VAL A 30 10.53 12.16 -9.09
CA VAL A 30 10.15 13.22 -8.16
C VAL A 30 11.39 14.10 -7.93
N SER A 31 11.25 15.42 -8.09
CA SER A 31 12.37 16.36 -7.94
C SER A 31 12.85 16.44 -6.49
N ASN A 32 14.10 16.85 -6.27
CA ASN A 32 14.72 16.93 -4.93
C ASN A 32 13.98 17.81 -3.90
N ASN A 33 13.00 18.62 -4.32
CA ASN A 33 12.23 19.53 -3.48
C ASN A 33 10.80 19.03 -3.20
N PHE A 34 10.49 17.78 -3.54
CA PHE A 34 9.15 17.24 -3.30
C PHE A 34 8.95 16.88 -1.84
N ASP A 35 8.06 17.60 -1.18
CA ASP A 35 7.62 17.28 0.17
C ASP A 35 6.51 16.24 0.10
N MET A 36 6.77 15.04 0.63
CA MET A 36 5.81 13.95 0.68
C MET A 36 4.72 14.19 1.72
N LYS A 37 5.00 14.99 2.76
CA LYS A 37 4.07 15.25 3.86
C LYS A 37 2.71 15.80 3.41
N PRO A 38 2.63 16.85 2.58
CA PRO A 38 1.34 17.35 2.11
C PRO A 38 0.58 16.33 1.25
N VAL A 39 1.28 15.48 0.50
CA VAL A 39 0.63 14.42 -0.31
C VAL A 39 -0.02 13.39 0.59
N ILE A 40 0.71 12.88 1.57
CA ILE A 40 0.20 11.90 2.55
C ILE A 40 -0.93 12.49 3.39
N ALA A 41 -0.80 13.75 3.83
CA ALA A 41 -1.83 14.44 4.60
C ALA A 41 -3.14 14.60 3.79
N ASN A 42 -3.05 15.07 2.54
CA ASN A 42 -4.22 15.22 1.67
C ASN A 42 -4.85 13.85 1.35
N TYR A 43 -4.03 12.82 1.13
CA TYR A 43 -4.51 11.47 0.87
C TYR A 43 -5.26 10.90 2.07
N LEU A 44 -4.69 11.04 3.27
CA LEU A 44 -5.31 10.65 4.53
C LEU A 44 -6.65 11.37 4.74
N GLU A 45 -6.70 12.69 4.59
CA GLU A 45 -7.92 13.49 4.73
C GLU A 45 -9.01 13.01 3.75
N SER A 46 -8.64 12.78 2.48
CA SER A 46 -9.54 12.24 1.46
C SER A 46 -10.13 10.89 1.89
N LYS A 47 -9.31 9.97 2.42
CA LYS A 47 -9.78 8.65 2.86
C LYS A 47 -10.67 8.73 4.10
N LEU A 48 -10.24 9.48 5.11
CA LEU A 48 -10.98 9.62 6.37
C LEU A 48 -12.24 10.47 6.26
N SER A 49 -12.39 11.29 5.20
CA SER A 49 -13.64 12.01 4.94
C SER A 49 -14.87 11.08 4.88
N THR A 50 -14.67 9.83 4.46
CA THR A 50 -15.73 8.80 4.41
C THR A 50 -16.14 8.29 5.80
N CYS A 51 -15.29 8.45 6.80
CA CYS A 51 -15.58 8.13 8.20
C CYS A 51 -16.38 9.22 8.92
N SER A 52 -16.64 10.36 8.28
CA SER A 52 -17.34 11.44 8.94
C SER A 52 -18.75 10.99 9.33
N LEU A 53 -19.16 11.32 10.56
CA LEU A 53 -20.51 11.04 11.05
C LEU A 53 -21.52 12.11 10.59
N GLY A 54 -21.09 13.04 9.75
CA GLY A 54 -21.91 14.14 9.24
C GLY A 54 -22.11 15.28 10.23
N VAL A 55 -21.37 15.31 11.34
CA VAL A 55 -21.40 16.43 12.28
C VAL A 55 -20.50 17.55 11.74
N ARG A 56 -21.04 18.77 11.69
CA ARG A 56 -20.30 19.93 11.18
C ARG A 56 -19.12 20.25 12.12
N GLY A 57 -17.92 20.35 11.56
CA GLY A 57 -16.72 20.71 12.34
C GLY A 57 -15.97 19.53 12.93
N GLU A 58 -16.30 18.30 12.52
CA GLU A 58 -15.42 17.15 12.76
C GLU A 58 -14.02 17.38 12.19
N SER A 59 -13.01 16.79 12.84
CA SER A 59 -11.63 16.86 12.39
C SER A 59 -10.88 15.57 12.72
N PHE A 60 -9.81 15.32 11.98
CA PHE A 60 -8.91 14.19 12.23
C PHE A 60 -7.55 14.73 12.67
N LYS A 61 -7.08 14.27 13.83
CA LYS A 61 -5.79 14.66 14.40
C LYS A 61 -4.84 13.48 14.33
N VAL A 62 -3.72 13.65 13.63
CA VAL A 62 -2.63 12.68 13.64
C VAL A 62 -1.85 12.83 14.95
N ASP A 63 -1.88 11.80 15.79
CA ASP A 63 -1.19 11.80 17.09
C ASP A 63 0.23 11.26 16.98
N SER A 64 0.45 10.29 16.09
CA SER A 64 1.76 9.68 15.85
C SER A 64 1.97 9.40 14.37
N LEU A 65 3.23 9.42 13.94
CA LEU A 65 3.65 8.98 12.60
C LEU A 65 4.93 8.16 12.73
N SER A 66 4.87 6.94 12.22
CA SER A 66 6.00 6.02 12.08
C SER A 66 6.19 5.69 10.60
N ILE A 67 7.45 5.62 10.17
CA ILE A 67 7.79 5.29 8.79
C ILE A 67 8.65 4.02 8.82
N LYS A 68 8.15 2.95 8.23
CA LYS A 68 8.91 1.73 7.97
C LYS A 68 9.34 1.72 6.51
N LYS A 69 10.58 1.30 6.26
CA LYS A 69 11.09 1.02 4.92
C LYS A 69 11.22 -0.48 4.75
N ASP A 70 10.77 -1.00 3.63
CA ASP A 70 10.95 -2.41 3.28
C ASP A 70 11.66 -2.53 1.94
N ARG A 71 12.63 -3.45 1.85
CA ARG A 71 13.37 -3.70 0.60
C ARG A 71 12.80 -4.94 -0.04
N VAL A 72 12.05 -4.75 -1.11
CA VAL A 72 11.32 -5.85 -1.77
C VAL A 72 12.16 -6.52 -2.84
N ASP A 73 12.97 -5.77 -3.59
CA ASP A 73 13.88 -6.29 -4.61
C ASP A 73 15.07 -5.33 -4.84
N GLN A 74 15.99 -5.69 -5.75
CA GLN A 74 17.17 -4.91 -6.12
C GLN A 74 16.84 -3.46 -6.48
N GLY A 75 16.98 -2.57 -5.50
CA GLY A 75 16.77 -1.14 -5.64
C GLY A 75 15.33 -0.66 -5.43
N ILE A 76 14.38 -1.55 -5.16
CA ILE A 76 12.98 -1.22 -4.86
C ILE A 76 12.81 -1.11 -3.35
N VAL A 77 12.28 0.03 -2.91
CA VAL A 77 12.00 0.31 -1.50
C VAL A 77 10.55 0.76 -1.39
N ASP A 78 9.78 0.01 -0.62
CA ASP A 78 8.43 0.42 -0.23
C ASP A 78 8.50 1.19 1.09
N LEU A 79 7.68 2.23 1.21
CA LEU A 79 7.54 3.00 2.43
C LEU A 79 6.15 2.76 3.01
N TYR A 80 6.11 2.50 4.31
CA TYR A 80 4.87 2.29 5.05
C TYR A 80 4.76 3.38 6.11
N TYR A 81 3.74 4.23 5.99
CA TYR A 81 3.42 5.30 6.93
C TYR A 81 2.33 4.80 7.88
N LYS A 82 2.72 4.46 9.10
CA LYS A 82 1.79 4.06 10.16
C LYS A 82 1.45 5.27 11.02
N MET A 83 0.16 5.53 11.19
CA MET A 83 -0.33 6.69 11.94
C MET A 83 -1.41 6.29 12.92
N ASP A 84 -1.33 6.83 14.13
CA ASP A 84 -2.47 6.87 15.03
C ASP A 84 -3.21 8.19 14.83
N VAL A 85 -4.53 8.10 14.65
CA VAL A 85 -5.39 9.23 14.33
C VAL A 85 -6.57 9.26 15.31
N THR A 86 -6.78 10.40 15.95
CA THR A 86 -7.99 10.67 16.73
C THR A 86 -9.00 11.43 15.86
N HIS A 87 -10.20 10.87 15.71
CA HIS A 87 -11.36 11.57 15.15
C HIS A 87 -12.03 12.37 16.27
N LEU A 88 -12.15 13.68 16.04
CA LEU A 88 -12.68 14.64 16.99
C LEU A 88 -14.01 15.20 16.49
N ASP A 89 -14.95 15.40 17.40
CA ASP A 89 -16.15 16.18 17.12
C ASP A 89 -15.84 17.69 17.06
N GLN A 90 -16.88 18.48 16.82
CA GLN A 90 -16.83 19.95 16.79
C GLN A 90 -16.33 20.61 18.08
N ASN A 91 -16.36 19.90 19.21
CA ASN A 91 -15.92 20.38 20.52
C ASN A 91 -14.49 19.90 20.86
N GLY A 92 -13.83 19.16 19.97
CA GLY A 92 -12.53 18.55 20.23
C GLY A 92 -12.60 17.32 21.13
N ILE A 93 -13.77 16.70 21.26
CA ILE A 93 -13.95 15.45 22.00
C ILE A 93 -13.65 14.27 21.07
N SER A 94 -12.82 13.34 21.54
CA SER A 94 -12.51 12.09 20.85
C SER A 94 -13.77 11.25 20.67
N ILE A 95 -14.17 11.03 19.42
CA ILE A 95 -15.29 10.17 19.03
C ILE A 95 -14.83 8.85 18.43
N ASN A 96 -13.59 8.76 17.97
CA ASN A 96 -12.99 7.51 17.52
C ASN A 96 -11.46 7.59 17.55
N LYS A 97 -10.81 6.43 17.67
CA LYS A 97 -9.37 6.30 17.45
C LYS A 97 -9.10 5.25 16.39
N LEU A 98 -8.20 5.62 15.49
CA LEU A 98 -7.84 4.85 14.32
C LEU A 98 -6.34 4.60 14.35
N SER A 99 -5.94 3.42 13.90
CA SER A 99 -4.57 3.20 13.43
C SER A 99 -4.65 2.87 11.95
N VAL A 100 -3.91 3.61 11.13
CA VAL A 100 -3.93 3.48 9.68
C VAL A 100 -2.54 3.24 9.13
N GLU A 101 -2.46 2.56 8.00
CA GLU A 101 -1.25 2.40 7.19
C GLU A 101 -1.48 2.98 5.80
N ILE A 102 -0.54 3.81 5.34
CA ILE A 102 -0.43 4.20 3.94
C ILE A 102 0.82 3.54 3.38
N GLU A 103 0.65 2.69 2.38
CA GLU A 103 1.74 2.11 1.62
C GLU A 103 2.05 3.04 0.44
N ASP A 104 3.31 3.44 0.32
CA ASP A 104 3.87 4.05 -0.87
C ASP A 104 4.81 3.02 -1.50
N SER A 105 4.21 2.16 -2.32
CA SER A 105 4.94 1.14 -3.04
C SER A 105 5.47 1.70 -4.35
N ASP A 106 6.73 1.36 -4.65
CA ASP A 106 7.36 1.76 -5.91
C ASP A 106 6.90 0.85 -7.06
N TYR A 107 5.57 0.77 -7.24
CA TYR A 107 5.00 0.21 -8.45
C TYR A 107 5.20 1.23 -9.57
N SER A 108 5.77 0.72 -10.66
CA SER A 108 6.17 1.48 -11.83
C SER A 108 4.96 1.88 -12.68
N ASN A 109 4.06 2.68 -12.13
CA ASN A 109 2.77 3.02 -12.72
C ASN A 109 2.88 4.39 -13.39
N TRP A 110 2.40 4.50 -14.63
CA TRP A 110 2.35 5.71 -15.46
C TRP A 110 1.23 6.69 -15.07
N ARG A 111 0.67 6.53 -13.85
CA ARG A 111 -0.49 7.29 -13.36
C ARG A 111 -0.08 8.31 -12.30
N ARG A 112 -1.03 9.13 -11.81
CA ARG A 112 -0.76 10.16 -10.80
C ARG A 112 -0.13 9.54 -9.54
N TYR A 113 0.76 10.26 -8.85
CA TYR A 113 1.52 9.72 -7.72
C TYR A 113 0.61 9.15 -6.62
N GLU A 114 -0.51 9.82 -6.36
CA GLU A 114 -1.51 9.41 -5.36
C GLU A 114 -2.16 8.05 -5.67
N GLU A 115 -2.13 7.61 -6.94
CA GLU A 115 -2.63 6.28 -7.35
C GLU A 115 -1.64 5.14 -7.04
N LYS A 116 -0.43 5.48 -6.58
CA LYS A 116 0.53 4.50 -6.04
C LYS A 116 0.30 4.23 -4.56
N LEU A 117 -0.43 5.12 -3.88
CA LEU A 117 -0.66 4.99 -2.45
C LEU A 117 -1.78 3.98 -2.17
N SER A 118 -1.49 2.99 -1.33
CA SER A 118 -2.52 2.11 -0.75
C SER A 118 -2.88 2.59 0.66
N PHE A 119 -4.09 2.28 1.13
CA PHE A 119 -4.59 2.72 2.44
C PHE A 119 -5.30 1.56 3.13
N GLU A 120 -4.93 1.30 4.37
CA GLU A 120 -5.54 0.29 5.22
C GLU A 120 -5.83 0.87 6.62
N ILE A 121 -7.02 0.54 7.15
CA ILE A 121 -7.36 0.78 8.55
C ILE A 121 -6.95 -0.47 9.33
N LEU A 122 -5.91 -0.35 10.12
CA LEU A 122 -5.37 -1.44 10.95
C LEU A 122 -6.22 -1.66 12.21
N ASN A 123 -6.77 -0.58 12.75
CA ASN A 123 -7.63 -0.59 13.93
C ASN A 123 -8.63 0.56 13.87
N ASP A 124 -9.84 0.29 14.30
CA ASP A 124 -10.92 1.26 14.48
C ASP A 124 -11.64 0.94 15.78
N GLU A 125 -11.47 1.81 16.80
CA GLU A 125 -11.98 1.55 18.15
C GLU A 125 -13.52 1.47 18.19
N ASN A 126 -14.21 2.27 17.37
CA ASN A 126 -15.66 2.38 17.38
C ASN A 126 -16.36 1.91 16.08
N ASN A 127 -15.61 1.37 15.11
CA ASN A 127 -16.12 0.91 13.80
C ASN A 127 -16.90 2.00 13.04
N HIS A 128 -16.38 3.24 13.03
CA HIS A 128 -16.98 4.33 12.26
C HIS A 128 -16.41 4.43 10.83
N CYS A 129 -15.31 3.72 10.54
CA CYS A 129 -14.57 3.77 9.29
C CYS A 129 -14.50 2.44 8.53
N LEU A 130 -14.78 1.30 9.19
CA LEU A 130 -14.71 -0.06 8.64
C LEU A 130 -16.06 -0.58 8.11
#